data_AF-A0AAW5N0C4-F1
#
_entry.id   AF-A0AAW5N0C4-F1
#
_cell.length_a   1.000
_cell.length_b   1.000
_cell.length_c   1.000
_cell.angle_alpha   90.00
_cell.angle_beta   90.00
_cell.angle_gamma   90.00
#
_symmetry.space_group_name_H-M   'P 1'
#
loop_
_entity.id
_entity.type
_entity.pdbx_description
1 polymer ?
#
loop_
_entity_poly.entity_id
_entity_poly.type
_entity_poly.pdbx_seq_one_letter_code
_entity_poly.pdbx_strand_id
1 'polypeptide(L)'
;VDLHLSEVAQMVNYGFFGDIDVAVIEASALAPDGRVWLTSGIGNAPTWLLRAKKVIIELNHYHDPRVAELADIVIPGAPPRRNSVS
;
A
#
# COMPACT_ATOMS: atom_id res chain seq x y z
N VAL A 1 4.81 -6.18 -19.36
CA VAL A 1 5.27 -7.39 -18.63
C VAL A 1 4.12 -7.84 -17.77
N ASP A 2 3.80 -9.13 -17.78
CA ASP A 2 2.85 -9.73 -16.84
C ASP A 2 3.66 -10.38 -15.72
N LEU A 3 3.34 -10.05 -14.47
CA LEU A 3 4.09 -10.47 -13.30
C LEU A 3 3.16 -11.20 -12.34
N HIS A 4 3.70 -12.16 -11.62
CA HIS A 4 2.94 -12.82 -10.58
C HIS A 4 2.56 -11.80 -9.49
N LEU A 5 1.26 -11.67 -9.19
CA LEU A 5 0.74 -10.54 -8.42
C LEU A 5 1.38 -10.40 -7.03
N SER A 6 1.70 -11.53 -6.39
CA SER A 6 2.34 -11.56 -5.07
C SER A 6 3.81 -11.10 -5.08
N GLU A 7 4.48 -11.11 -6.23
CA GLU A 7 5.88 -10.69 -6.37
C GLU A 7 6.01 -9.18 -6.57
N VAL A 8 4.97 -8.51 -7.08
CA VAL A 8 5.03 -7.09 -7.45
C VAL A 8 5.38 -6.21 -6.24
N ALA A 9 4.73 -6.40 -5.10
CA ALA A 9 5.06 -5.67 -3.87
C ALA A 9 6.55 -5.85 -3.47
N GLN A 10 7.07 -7.07 -3.55
CA GLN A 10 8.47 -7.32 -3.22
C GLN A 10 9.41 -6.63 -4.20
N MET A 11 9.11 -6.71 -5.50
CA MET A 11 9.93 -6.10 -6.54
C MET A 11 9.99 -4.57 -6.40
N VAL A 12 8.85 -3.92 -6.10
CA VAL A 12 8.79 -2.49 -5.81
C VAL A 12 9.61 -2.15 -4.56
N ASN A 13 9.44 -2.92 -3.48
CA ASN A 13 10.16 -2.67 -2.23
C ASN A 13 11.68 -2.86 -2.38
N TYR A 14 12.11 -3.80 -3.23
CA TYR A 14 13.52 -4.06 -3.53
C TYR A 14 14.10 -3.07 -4.55
N GLY A 15 13.28 -2.20 -5.14
CA GLY A 15 13.72 -1.16 -6.08
C GLY A 15 13.92 -1.64 -7.51
N PHE A 16 13.40 -2.80 -7.90
CA PHE A 16 13.51 -3.31 -9.28
C PHE A 16 12.77 -2.45 -10.31
N PHE A 17 11.81 -1.64 -9.85
CA PHE A 17 11.11 -0.65 -10.69
C PHE A 17 11.74 0.75 -10.63
N GLY A 18 12.87 0.91 -9.93
CA GLY A 18 13.48 2.21 -9.68
C GLY A 18 12.69 3.03 -8.66
N ASP A 19 12.84 4.34 -8.75
CA ASP A 19 12.12 5.28 -7.91
C ASP A 19 10.64 5.36 -8.29
N ILE A 20 9.77 5.36 -7.28
CA ILE A 20 8.34 5.60 -7.48
C ILE A 20 8.07 7.07 -7.23
N ASP A 21 7.74 7.83 -8.29
CA ASP A 21 7.56 9.28 -8.14
C ASP A 21 6.20 9.64 -7.52
N VAL A 22 5.13 8.93 -7.91
CA VAL A 22 3.76 9.20 -7.46
C VAL A 22 3.00 7.89 -7.23
N ALA A 23 2.26 7.79 -6.14
CA ALA A 23 1.20 6.80 -5.93
C ALA A 23 -0.16 7.49 -5.83
N VAL A 24 -1.17 6.95 -6.51
CA VAL A 24 -2.57 7.38 -6.40
C VAL A 24 -3.33 6.29 -5.67
N ILE A 25 -3.90 6.60 -4.51
CA ILE A 25 -4.50 5.62 -3.61
C ILE A 25 -5.90 6.07 -3.21
N GLU A 26 -6.88 5.19 -3.42
CA GLU A 26 -8.24 5.37 -2.90
C GLU A 26 -8.29 5.07 -1.40
N ALA A 27 -8.96 5.94 -0.64
CA ALA A 27 -9.10 5.83 0.81
C ALA A 27 -10.54 6.07 1.25
N SER A 28 -10.99 5.32 2.27
CA SER A 28 -12.26 5.56 2.97
C SER A 28 -12.10 6.62 4.07
N ALA A 29 -10.90 6.76 4.64
CA ALA A 29 -10.55 7.80 5.60
C ALA A 29 -9.06 8.14 5.59
N LEU A 30 -8.72 9.36 6.05
CA LEU A 30 -7.36 9.85 6.22
C LEU A 30 -7.25 10.53 7.59
N ALA A 31 -6.27 10.15 8.42
CA ALA A 31 -6.04 10.79 9.70
C ALA A 31 -5.11 12.00 9.56
N PRO A 32 -5.19 12.97 10.51
CA PRO A 32 -4.27 14.10 10.56
C PRO A 32 -2.79 13.71 10.69
N ASP A 33 -2.51 12.50 11.21
CA ASP A 33 -1.15 11.94 11.35
C ASP A 33 -0.65 11.24 10.07
N GLY A 34 -1.44 11.23 9.00
CA GLY A 34 -1.09 10.63 7.72
C GLY A 34 -1.44 9.14 7.58
N ARG A 35 -2.10 8.50 8.56
CA ARG A 35 -2.63 7.14 8.38
C ARG A 35 -3.75 7.13 7.35
N VAL A 36 -3.69 6.15 6.44
CA VAL A 36 -4.64 5.96 5.34
C VAL A 36 -5.44 4.69 5.61
N TRP A 37 -6.76 4.79 5.64
CA TRP A 37 -7.67 3.64 5.65
C TRP A 37 -8.14 3.38 4.23
N LEU A 38 -7.82 2.20 3.70
CA LEU A 38 -8.14 1.81 2.33
C LEU A 38 -9.64 1.49 2.18
N THR A 39 -10.08 1.33 0.94
CA THR A 39 -11.45 0.95 0.58
C THR A 39 -11.57 -0.57 0.42
N SER A 40 -12.36 -1.06 -0.54
CA SER A 40 -12.57 -2.48 -0.79
C SER A 40 -11.36 -3.22 -1.38
N GLY A 41 -10.32 -2.51 -1.82
CA GLY A 41 -9.11 -3.09 -2.41
C GLY A 41 -7.86 -2.76 -1.61
N ILE A 42 -7.07 -3.79 -1.27
CA ILE A 42 -5.73 -3.60 -0.67
C ILE A 42 -4.66 -3.61 -1.77
N GLY A 43 -4.59 -4.72 -2.51
CA GLY A 43 -3.57 -4.94 -3.53
C GLY A 43 -2.16 -4.62 -3.01
N ASN A 44 -1.43 -3.82 -3.77
CA ASN A 44 -0.07 -3.40 -3.42
C ASN A 44 -0.01 -2.00 -2.77
N ALA A 45 -1.16 -1.40 -2.44
CA ALA A 45 -1.24 -0.02 -1.92
C ALA A 45 -0.29 0.25 -0.73
N PRO A 46 -0.13 -0.65 0.26
CA PRO A 46 0.80 -0.41 1.37
C PRO A 46 2.26 -0.22 0.91
N THR A 47 2.72 -1.02 -0.06
CA THR A 47 4.08 -0.90 -0.59
C THR A 47 4.25 0.37 -1.42
N TRP A 48 3.25 0.74 -2.23
CA TRP A 48 3.32 1.97 -3.02
C TRP A 48 3.34 3.21 -2.12
N LEU A 49 2.51 3.25 -1.07
CA LEU A 49 2.53 4.30 -0.05
C LEU A 49 3.90 4.41 0.63
N LEU A 50 4.56 3.29 0.89
CA LEU A 50 5.89 3.26 1.52
C LEU A 50 7.01 3.78 0.59
N ARG A 51 6.89 3.55 -0.72
CA ARG A 51 7.98 3.76 -1.69
C ARG A 51 7.85 5.03 -2.52
N ALA A 52 6.66 5.61 -2.62
CA ALA A 52 6.42 6.78 -3.44
C ALA A 52 6.98 8.07 -2.83
N LYS A 53 7.60 8.92 -3.66
CA LYS A 53 8.05 10.27 -3.28
C LYS A 53 6.88 11.22 -3.00
N LYS A 54 5.75 11.01 -3.69
CA LYS A 54 4.51 11.77 -3.53
C LYS A 54 3.31 10.83 -3.53
N VAL A 55 2.30 11.18 -2.75
CA VAL A 55 1.05 10.41 -2.67
C VAL A 55 -0.11 11.35 -2.96
N ILE A 56 -1.01 10.92 -3.84
CA ILE A 56 -2.30 11.53 -4.10
C ILE A 56 -3.35 10.61 -3.49
N ILE A 57 -4.15 11.13 -2.56
CA ILE A 57 -5.22 10.38 -1.90
C ILE A 57 -6.55 10.76 -2.54
N GLU A 58 -7.27 9.76 -3.05
CA GLU A 58 -8.65 9.88 -3.49
C GLU A 58 -9.56 9.49 -2.33
N LEU A 59 -10.06 10.48 -1.59
CA LEU A 59 -10.96 10.24 -0.46
C LEU A 59 -12.37 9.95 -0.96
N ASN A 60 -12.80 8.70 -0.87
CA ASN A 60 -14.08 8.24 -1.40
C ASN A 60 -15.12 8.06 -0.28
N HIS A 61 -16.03 9.03 -0.16
CA HIS A 61 -17.13 9.01 0.82
C HIS A 61 -18.24 7.99 0.53
N TYR A 62 -18.19 7.28 -0.60
CA TYR A 62 -19.09 6.15 -0.86
C TYR A 62 -18.83 4.99 0.12
N HIS A 63 -17.57 4.78 0.50
CA HIS A 63 -17.21 3.74 1.44
C HIS A 63 -17.39 4.21 2.88
N ASP A 64 -18.03 3.37 3.71
CA ASP A 64 -18.02 3.57 5.16
C ASP A 64 -16.57 3.46 5.68
N PRO A 65 -16.08 4.41 6.50
CA PRO A 65 -14.72 4.35 7.07
C PRO A 65 -14.38 3.03 7.79
N ARG A 66 -15.42 2.33 8.29
CA ARG A 66 -15.27 1.04 8.97
C ARG A 66 -14.95 -0.11 8.02
N VAL A 67 -15.02 0.08 6.69
CA VAL A 67 -14.58 -0.94 5.72
C VAL A 67 -13.14 -1.38 5.97
N ALA A 68 -12.30 -0.49 6.49
CA ALA A 68 -10.92 -0.79 6.78
C ALA A 68 -10.72 -1.65 8.04
N GLU A 69 -11.77 -1.89 8.85
CA GLU A 69 -11.78 -2.92 9.90
C GLU A 69 -11.65 -4.35 9.30
N LEU A 70 -11.90 -4.50 7.99
CA LEU A 70 -11.73 -5.77 7.27
C LEU A 70 -10.29 -6.01 6.79
N ALA A 71 -9.43 -4.99 6.87
CA ALA A 71 -8.08 -5.05 6.32
C ALA A 71 -7.07 -5.51 7.39
N ASP A 72 -6.18 -6.44 7.00
CA ASP A 72 -4.97 -6.76 7.75
C ASP A 72 -3.74 -6.34 6.94
N ILE A 73 -3.00 -5.35 7.45
CA ILE A 73 -1.91 -4.69 6.72
C ILE A 73 -0.58 -4.97 7.39
N VAL A 74 0.23 -5.80 6.75
CA VAL A 74 1.60 -6.09 7.15
C VAL A 74 2.53 -5.93 5.96
N ILE A 75 3.59 -5.12 6.13
CA ILE A 75 4.66 -4.99 5.13
C ILE A 75 5.90 -5.71 5.68
N PRO A 76 6.29 -6.88 5.14
CA PRO A 76 7.48 -7.56 5.60
C PRO A 76 8.75 -6.77 5.24
N GLY A 77 9.74 -6.82 6.13
CA GLY A 77 11.06 -6.25 5.85
C GLY A 77 11.73 -6.86 4.62
N ALA A 78 12.60 -6.10 3.98
CA ALA A 78 13.41 -6.61 2.87
C ALA A 78 14.53 -7.55 3.37
N PRO A 79 14.94 -8.56 2.58
CA PRO A 79 16.11 -9.39 2.87
C PRO A 79 17.37 -8.54 3.13
N PRO A 80 18.28 -8.99 4.03
CA PRO A 80 18.22 -10.24 4.78
C PRO A 80 17.33 -10.18 6.05
N ARG A 81 16.74 -9.03 6.36
CA ARG A 81 15.95 -8.81 7.60
C ARG A 81 14.45 -8.96 7.36
N ARG A 82 14.06 -10.06 6.72
CA ARG A 82 12.64 -10.39 6.51
C ARG A 82 12.13 -11.19 7.70
N ASN A 83 11.08 -10.67 8.35
CA ASN A 83 10.36 -11.39 9.39
C ASN A 83 9.38 -12.38 8.76
N SER A 84 9.09 -13.46 9.48
CA SER A 84 7.94 -14.31 9.16
C SER A 84 6.65 -13.49 9.23
N VAL A 85 5.75 -13.71 8.29
CA VAL A 85 4.37 -13.22 8.40
C VAL A 85 3.63 -14.26 9.25
N SER A 86 3.03 -13.83 10.36
CA SER A 86 2.25 -14.69 11.29
C SER A 86 0.78 -14.35 11.19
#